data_AF-A0A9P7F9N2-F1
#
_entry.id   AF-A0A9P7F9N2-F1
#
_cell.length_a   1.000
_cell.length_b   1.000
_cell.length_c   1.000
_cell.angle_alpha   90.00
_cell.angle_beta   90.00
_cell.angle_gamma   90.00
#
_symmetry.space_group_name_H-M   'P 1'
#
loop_
_entity.id
_entity.type
_entity.pdbx_description
1 polymer ?
#
loop_
_entity_poly.entity_id
_entity_poly.type
_entity_poly.pdbx_seq_one_letter_code
_entity_poly.pdbx_strand_id
1 'polypeptide(L)'
;MRIGGQPLLYVYECQWDKNHSPCGMHIEGDQANVTDHLARFHGFTGGEGDTTCLWDGCTSKKRTAMKGTSIARHLVTHIGYKIKCTACNVDYAREDACRRSHANARSDCQRMQIAPVHGTGVITLKVSTCEPPAKKRHVADAQTQNSIYRLS
;
A
#
# COMPACT_ATOMS: atom_id res chain seq x y z
N MET A 1 24.47 -7.20 -15.49
CA MET A 1 24.42 -5.75 -15.20
C MET A 1 23.16 -5.47 -14.39
N ARG A 2 23.30 -5.08 -13.12
CA ARG A 2 22.17 -4.62 -12.29
C ARG A 2 22.21 -3.09 -12.31
N ILE A 3 21.40 -2.45 -13.15
CA ILE A 3 21.12 -1.02 -12.95
C ILE A 3 20.11 -0.98 -11.81
N GLY A 4 20.63 -0.79 -10.59
CA GLY A 4 19.84 -0.64 -9.38
C GLY A 4 19.08 0.68 -9.43
N GLY A 5 17.84 0.63 -9.94
CA GLY A 5 16.88 1.70 -9.67
C GLY A 5 16.50 1.65 -8.20
N GLN A 6 16.68 2.74 -7.47
CA GLN A 6 16.13 2.84 -6.10
C GLN A 6 14.62 2.60 -6.16
N PRO A 7 14.06 1.76 -5.26
CA PRO A 7 12.62 1.54 -5.24
C PRO A 7 11.91 2.86 -4.96
N LEU A 8 10.92 3.17 -5.80
CA LEU A 8 10.03 4.30 -5.61
C LEU A 8 8.79 3.83 -4.85
N LEU A 9 8.42 4.58 -3.83
CA LEU A 9 7.15 4.42 -3.12
C LEU A 9 6.19 5.52 -3.57
N TYR A 10 4.96 5.14 -3.89
CA TYR A 10 3.90 6.05 -4.32
C TYR A 10 2.87 6.18 -3.21
N VAL A 11 2.75 7.37 -2.66
CA VAL A 11 1.84 7.65 -1.55
C VAL A 11 0.93 8.83 -1.85
N TYR A 12 -0.16 8.92 -1.09
CA TYR A 12 -1.19 9.95 -1.20
C TYR A 12 -1.46 10.56 0.16
N GLU A 13 -1.67 11.87 0.22
CA GLU A 13 -2.05 12.55 1.44
C GLU A 13 -3.51 12.21 1.82
N CYS A 14 -3.71 11.73 3.04
CA CYS A 14 -5.01 11.44 3.60
C CYS A 14 -5.75 12.73 3.95
N GLN A 15 -6.85 13.01 3.27
CA GLN A 15 -7.74 14.13 3.58
C GLN A 15 -8.99 13.68 4.34
N TRP A 16 -8.89 12.57 5.09
CA TRP A 16 -9.95 12.18 6.02
C TRP A 16 -10.03 13.23 7.13
N ASP A 17 -11.13 13.97 7.16
CA ASP A 17 -11.35 15.07 8.08
C ASP A 17 -12.20 14.60 9.28
N LYS A 18 -11.58 14.61 10.46
CA LYS A 18 -12.31 14.43 11.71
C LYS A 18 -12.34 15.78 12.45
N ASN A 19 -13.52 16.39 12.50
CA ASN A 19 -13.77 17.66 13.19
C ASN A 19 -12.97 18.86 12.66
N HIS A 20 -12.97 19.07 11.34
CA HIS A 20 -12.26 20.17 10.65
C HIS A 20 -10.73 20.08 10.78
N SER A 21 -10.20 18.87 10.94
CA SER A 21 -8.77 18.58 11.00
C SER A 21 -8.46 17.43 10.03
N PRO A 22 -7.83 17.73 8.88
CA PRO A 22 -7.43 16.69 7.94
C PRO A 22 -6.29 15.84 8.52
N CYS A 23 -6.31 14.55 8.19
CA CYS A 23 -5.32 13.60 8.69
C CYS A 23 -3.87 13.95 8.32
N GLY A 24 -3.59 14.35 7.07
CA GLY A 24 -2.26 14.74 6.59
C GLY A 24 -1.22 13.61 6.51
N MET A 25 -1.55 12.39 6.94
CA MET A 25 -0.65 11.23 6.82
C MET A 25 -0.70 10.62 5.42
N HIS A 26 0.33 9.85 5.09
CA HIS A 26 0.48 9.22 3.77
C HIS A 26 -0.13 7.82 3.74
N ILE A 27 -0.88 7.52 2.68
CA ILE A 27 -1.45 6.19 2.39
C ILE A 27 -0.89 5.67 1.07
N GLU A 28 -0.62 4.37 1.00
CA GLU A 28 -0.38 3.68 -0.28
C GLU A 28 -1.69 3.45 -1.06
N GLY A 29 -1.59 3.33 -2.38
CA GLY A 29 -2.71 3.62 -3.29
C GLY A 29 -3.89 2.66 -3.35
N ASP A 30 -3.80 1.43 -2.84
CA ASP A 30 -4.85 0.43 -3.05
C ASP A 30 -5.90 0.36 -1.92
N GLN A 31 -6.98 -0.41 -2.16
CA GLN A 31 -8.07 -0.56 -1.21
C GLN A 31 -7.59 -1.18 0.13
N ALA A 32 -6.61 -2.08 0.10
CA ALA A 32 -6.12 -2.77 1.30
C ALA A 32 -5.36 -1.79 2.20
N ASN A 33 -4.46 -1.00 1.63
CA ASN A 33 -3.71 0.04 2.34
C ASN A 33 -4.63 1.13 2.91
N VAL A 34 -5.63 1.55 2.15
CA VAL A 34 -6.65 2.48 2.66
C VAL A 34 -7.43 1.88 3.83
N THR A 35 -7.80 0.60 3.75
CA THR A 35 -8.53 -0.09 4.84
C THR A 35 -7.66 -0.17 6.10
N ASP A 36 -6.41 -0.57 5.97
CA ASP A 36 -5.45 -0.65 7.07
C ASP A 36 -5.21 0.73 7.71
N HIS A 37 -5.06 1.77 6.88
CA HIS A 37 -4.92 3.15 7.35
C HIS A 37 -6.15 3.61 8.15
N LEU A 38 -7.36 3.39 7.61
CA LEU A 38 -8.62 3.73 8.29
C LEU A 38 -8.72 3.03 9.66
N ALA A 39 -8.36 1.75 9.74
CA ALA A 39 -8.40 1.00 10.98
C ALA A 39 -7.38 1.53 12.01
N ARG A 40 -6.13 1.75 11.59
CA ARG A 40 -5.03 2.13 12.50
C ARG A 40 -5.12 3.57 12.98
N PHE A 41 -5.47 4.49 12.09
CA PHE A 41 -5.36 5.93 12.38
C PHE A 41 -6.70 6.61 12.63
N HIS A 42 -7.81 5.98 12.22
CA HIS A 42 -9.15 6.54 12.39
C HIS A 42 -10.09 5.64 13.20
N GLY A 43 -9.62 4.46 13.64
CA GLY A 43 -10.45 3.50 14.38
C GLY A 43 -11.64 2.99 13.57
N PHE A 44 -11.57 3.11 12.24
CA PHE A 44 -12.67 2.78 11.35
C PHE A 44 -12.48 1.36 10.80
N THR A 45 -13.32 0.43 11.23
CA THR A 45 -13.24 -1.00 10.86
C THR A 45 -14.34 -1.46 9.90
N GLY A 46 -15.19 -0.53 9.42
CA GLY A 46 -16.31 -0.85 8.54
C GLY A 46 -17.51 -1.46 9.28
N GLY A 47 -18.49 -1.94 8.51
CA GLY A 47 -19.74 -2.50 9.04
C GLY A 47 -20.88 -2.48 8.03
N GLU A 48 -22.00 -3.14 8.38
CA GLU A 48 -23.22 -3.18 7.56
C GLU A 48 -24.10 -1.92 7.71
N GLY A 49 -23.81 -1.11 8.73
CA GLY A 49 -24.44 0.19 8.93
C GLY A 49 -24.08 1.19 7.83
N ASP A 50 -24.95 2.18 7.69
CA ASP A 50 -24.67 3.33 6.83
C ASP A 50 -23.65 4.24 7.54
N THR A 51 -22.72 4.74 6.76
CA THR A 51 -21.65 5.62 7.21
C THR A 51 -21.52 6.82 6.28
N THR A 52 -20.89 7.87 6.81
CA THR A 52 -20.54 9.06 6.05
C THR A 52 -19.08 9.01 5.59
N CYS A 53 -18.81 9.40 4.35
CA CYS A 53 -17.46 9.71 3.92
C CYS A 53 -17.03 11.07 4.44
N LEU A 54 -15.97 11.06 5.23
CA LEU A 54 -15.38 12.24 5.85
C LEU A 54 -14.20 12.81 5.06
N TRP A 55 -14.01 12.38 3.82
CA TRP A 55 -12.97 12.97 2.97
C TRP A 55 -13.31 14.42 2.64
N ASP A 56 -12.34 15.32 2.78
CA ASP A 56 -12.53 16.74 2.48
C ASP A 56 -12.95 16.95 1.02
N GLY A 57 -13.94 17.81 0.78
CA GLY A 57 -14.45 18.07 -0.56
C GLY A 57 -15.17 16.90 -1.26
N CYS A 58 -15.47 15.79 -0.59
CA CYS A 58 -16.25 14.69 -1.22
C CYS A 58 -17.65 15.14 -1.67
N THR A 59 -17.87 15.23 -2.98
CA THR A 59 -19.15 15.66 -3.59
C THR A 59 -20.06 14.49 -3.99
N SER A 60 -19.71 13.26 -3.60
CA SER A 60 -20.51 12.08 -3.96
C SER A 60 -21.92 12.16 -3.38
N LYS A 61 -22.94 11.92 -4.20
CA LYS A 61 -24.33 11.83 -3.74
C LYS A 61 -24.54 10.75 -2.67
N LYS A 62 -23.67 9.74 -2.63
CA LYS A 62 -23.71 8.64 -1.65
C LYS A 62 -22.92 8.94 -0.37
N ARG A 63 -22.35 10.14 -0.23
CA ARG A 63 -21.47 10.53 0.87
C ARG A 63 -22.04 10.17 2.24
N THR A 64 -23.33 10.32 2.47
CA THR A 64 -23.99 10.15 3.78
C THR A 64 -24.73 8.82 3.94
N ALA A 65 -24.76 7.97 2.92
CA ALA A 65 -25.57 6.74 2.88
C ALA A 65 -24.78 5.60 2.21
N MET A 66 -23.51 5.45 2.57
CA MET A 66 -22.66 4.38 2.05
C MET A 66 -22.45 3.30 3.10
N LYS A 67 -22.36 2.05 2.68
CA LYS A 67 -22.06 0.95 3.59
C LYS A 67 -20.63 1.08 4.12
N GLY A 68 -20.43 0.78 5.40
CA GLY A 68 -19.10 0.78 6.03
C GLY A 68 -18.10 -0.10 5.28
N THR A 69 -18.55 -1.23 4.74
CA THR A 69 -17.73 -2.12 3.89
C THR A 69 -17.31 -1.52 2.53
N SER A 70 -17.92 -0.41 2.11
CA SER A 70 -17.68 0.25 0.83
C SER A 70 -16.79 1.49 0.91
N ILE A 71 -16.54 2.01 2.12
CA ILE A 71 -15.85 3.28 2.31
C ILE A 71 -14.39 3.26 1.83
N ALA A 72 -13.62 2.21 2.13
CA ALA A 72 -12.23 2.12 1.68
C ALA A 72 -12.14 2.14 0.14
N ARG A 73 -13.04 1.40 -0.52
CA ARG A 73 -13.18 1.43 -1.98
C ARG A 73 -13.60 2.80 -2.49
N HIS A 74 -14.48 3.50 -1.76
CA HIS A 74 -14.85 4.86 -2.12
C HIS A 74 -13.66 5.82 -1.98
N LEU A 75 -12.84 5.71 -0.94
CA LEU A 75 -11.68 6.58 -0.74
C LEU A 75 -10.60 6.41 -1.81
N VAL A 76 -10.46 5.22 -2.39
CA VAL A 76 -9.61 4.99 -3.57
C VAL A 76 -9.97 5.94 -4.73
N THR A 77 -11.25 6.36 -4.82
CA THR A 77 -11.68 7.32 -5.85
C THR A 77 -11.16 8.74 -5.63
N HIS A 78 -10.88 9.13 -4.38
CA HIS A 78 -10.32 10.46 -4.07
C HIS A 78 -8.83 10.53 -4.39
N ILE A 79 -8.08 9.48 -4.05
CA ILE A 79 -6.64 9.40 -4.35
C ILE A 79 -6.37 9.06 -5.85
N GLY A 80 -7.41 8.67 -6.58
CA GLY A 80 -7.35 8.43 -8.02
C GLY A 80 -6.52 7.22 -8.43
N TYR A 81 -6.25 6.29 -7.51
CA TYR A 81 -5.54 5.06 -7.83
C TYR A 81 -6.41 4.13 -8.68
N LYS A 82 -5.81 3.58 -9.73
CA LYS A 82 -6.45 2.67 -10.68
C LYS A 82 -5.46 1.55 -11.05
N ILE A 83 -5.97 0.54 -11.74
CA ILE A 83 -5.16 -0.54 -12.31
C ILE A 83 -5.31 -0.52 -13.82
N LYS A 84 -4.19 -0.51 -14.55
CA LYS A 84 -4.19 -0.67 -16.00
C LYS A 84 -3.78 -2.09 -16.36
N CYS A 85 -4.51 -2.69 -17.29
CA CYS A 85 -4.02 -3.88 -17.95
C CYS A 85 -3.00 -3.47 -19.02
N THR A 86 -1.75 -3.86 -18.89
CA THR A 86 -0.69 -3.45 -19.85
C THR A 86 -0.75 -4.23 -21.17
N ALA A 87 -1.53 -5.33 -21.23
CA ALA A 87 -1.75 -6.08 -22.46
C ALA A 87 -2.83 -5.43 -23.35
N CYS A 88 -4.00 -5.08 -22.79
CA CYS A 88 -5.09 -4.45 -23.55
C CYS A 88 -5.16 -2.92 -23.40
N ASN A 89 -4.29 -2.32 -22.59
CA ASN A 89 -4.21 -0.89 -22.28
C ASN A 89 -5.48 -0.26 -21.69
N VAL A 90 -6.38 -1.07 -21.13
CA VAL A 90 -7.61 -0.60 -20.48
C VAL A 90 -7.37 -0.31 -18.99
N ASP A 91 -7.85 0.85 -18.54
CA ASP A 91 -7.85 1.24 -17.13
C ASP A 91 -9.10 0.72 -16.43
N TYR A 92 -8.90 0.19 -15.23
CA TYR A 92 -9.94 -0.31 -14.34
C TYR A 92 -9.84 0.40 -13.01
N ALA A 93 -10.98 0.69 -12.40
CA ALA A 93 -11.02 1.26 -11.06
C ALA A 93 -10.40 0.32 -10.00
N ARG A 94 -10.39 -1.00 -10.27
CA ARG A 94 -10.00 -2.03 -9.31
C ARG A 94 -9.44 -3.27 -10.01
N GLU A 95 -8.60 -4.00 -9.30
CA GLU A 95 -8.01 -5.24 -9.79
C GLU A 95 -9.04 -6.35 -10.06
N ASP A 96 -10.04 -6.54 -9.18
CA ASP A 96 -11.07 -7.56 -9.37
C ASP A 96 -11.95 -7.27 -10.59
N ALA A 97 -12.20 -6.00 -10.89
CA ALA A 97 -12.89 -5.58 -12.11
C ALA A 97 -12.07 -5.92 -13.36
N CYS A 98 -10.75 -5.69 -13.31
CA CYS A 98 -9.83 -6.12 -14.36
C CYS A 98 -9.85 -7.66 -14.51
N ARG A 99 -9.73 -8.43 -13.44
CA ARG A 99 -9.75 -9.90 -13.51
C ARG A 99 -11.05 -10.43 -14.13
N ARG A 100 -12.20 -9.91 -13.71
CA ARG A 100 -13.51 -10.32 -14.25
C ARG A 100 -13.68 -9.98 -15.73
N SER A 101 -13.15 -8.84 -16.20
CA SER A 101 -13.25 -8.49 -17.63
C SER A 101 -12.41 -9.39 -18.53
N HIS A 102 -11.41 -10.08 -17.97
CA HIS A 102 -10.54 -11.01 -18.70
C HIS A 102 -10.91 -12.49 -18.49
N ALA A 103 -11.78 -12.81 -17.52
CA ALA A 103 -12.19 -14.19 -17.21
C ALA A 103 -12.87 -14.90 -18.38
N ASN A 104 -13.59 -14.16 -19.23
CA ASN A 104 -14.27 -14.70 -20.42
C ASN A 104 -13.50 -14.46 -21.73
N ALA A 105 -12.20 -14.15 -21.63
CA ALA A 105 -11.28 -13.87 -22.74
C ALA A 105 -11.80 -12.85 -23.77
N ARG A 106 -11.39 -11.57 -23.63
CA ARG A 106 -11.13 -10.78 -24.85
C ARG A 106 -9.99 -11.49 -25.57
N SER A 107 -10.16 -11.80 -26.86
CA SER A 107 -9.15 -12.48 -27.71
C SER A 107 -7.75 -11.86 -27.59
N ASP A 108 -7.69 -10.57 -27.25
CA ASP A 108 -6.48 -9.74 -27.31
C ASP A 108 -5.71 -9.71 -25.98
N CYS A 109 -6.12 -10.46 -24.95
CA CYS A 109 -5.53 -10.38 -23.62
C CYS A 109 -5.30 -11.77 -22.98
N GLN A 110 -4.53 -12.63 -23.67
CA GLN A 110 -4.18 -13.97 -23.20
C GLN A 110 -3.24 -13.98 -21.99
N ARG A 111 -2.50 -12.88 -21.77
CA ARG A 111 -1.55 -12.73 -20.65
C ARG A 111 -1.84 -11.42 -19.94
N MET A 112 -2.93 -11.39 -19.19
CA MET A 112 -3.28 -10.23 -18.36
C MET A 112 -2.09 -9.88 -17.47
N GLN A 113 -1.60 -8.66 -17.62
CA GLN A 113 -0.58 -8.05 -16.79
C GLN A 113 -1.17 -6.76 -16.25
N ILE A 114 -1.03 -6.54 -14.94
CA ILE A 114 -1.59 -5.38 -14.25
C ILE A 114 -0.47 -4.46 -13.79
N ALA A 115 -0.68 -3.15 -13.94
CA ALA A 115 0.20 -2.12 -13.41
C ALA A 115 -0.64 -1.06 -12.67
N PRO A 116 -0.13 -0.50 -11.56
CA PRO A 116 -0.80 0.61 -10.90
C PRO A 116 -0.79 1.85 -11.80
N VAL A 117 -1.88 2.60 -11.75
CA VAL A 117 -2.00 3.94 -12.32
C VAL A 117 -2.27 4.87 -11.16
N HIS A 118 -1.37 5.84 -10.98
CA HIS A 118 -1.43 6.76 -9.87
C HIS A 118 -2.22 8.01 -10.26
N GLY A 119 -3.16 8.42 -9.41
CA GLY A 119 -3.96 9.62 -9.60
C GLY A 119 -3.18 10.93 -9.44
N THR A 120 -3.89 12.04 -9.65
CA THR A 120 -3.38 13.39 -9.38
C THR A 120 -3.08 13.57 -7.90
N GLY A 121 -1.93 14.15 -7.56
CA GLY A 121 -1.51 14.34 -6.17
C GLY A 121 -0.72 13.17 -5.56
N VAL A 122 -0.30 12.19 -6.38
CA VAL A 122 0.65 11.17 -5.92
C VAL A 122 1.99 11.81 -5.57
N ILE A 123 2.53 11.44 -4.42
CA ILE A 123 3.86 11.81 -3.96
C ILE A 123 4.77 10.61 -4.20
N THR A 124 5.90 10.85 -4.87
CA THR A 124 6.89 9.81 -5.16
C THR A 124 8.06 9.94 -4.20
N LEU A 125 8.27 8.93 -3.36
CA LEU A 125 9.35 8.90 -2.38
C LEU A 125 10.44 7.92 -2.84
N LYS A 126 11.70 8.35 -2.76
CA LYS A 126 12.85 7.46 -2.98
C LYS A 126 13.13 6.68 -1.72
N VAL A 127 13.02 5.36 -1.77
CA VAL A 127 13.33 4.51 -0.62
C VAL A 127 14.81 4.17 -0.66
N SER A 128 15.56 4.63 0.35
CA SER A 128 16.91 4.14 0.58
C SER A 128 16.78 2.78 1.27
N THR A 129 17.21 1.72 0.61
CA THR A 129 17.31 0.41 1.26
C THR A 129 18.41 0.49 2.30
N CYS A 130 18.07 0.43 3.59
CA CYS A 130 19.05 0.18 4.62
C CYS A 130 19.67 -1.20 4.32
N GLU A 131 20.98 -1.25 4.04
CA GLU A 131 21.67 -2.54 3.95
C GLU A 131 21.45 -3.29 5.28
N PRO A 132 21.03 -4.56 5.25
CA PRO A 132 20.91 -5.32 6.48
C PRO A 132 22.27 -5.35 7.17
N PRO A 133 22.34 -5.15 8.50
CA PRO A 133 23.61 -5.18 9.21
C PRO A 133 24.31 -6.51 8.90
N ALA A 134 25.55 -6.43 8.41
CA ALA A 134 26.35 -7.59 8.08
C ALA A 134 26.35 -8.56 9.27
N LYS A 135 25.86 -9.79 9.06
CA LYS A 135 25.92 -10.84 10.09
C LYS A 135 27.38 -11.00 10.48
N LYS A 136 27.76 -10.55 11.68
CA LYS A 136 29.08 -10.83 12.25
C LYS A 136 29.23 -12.35 12.28
N ARG A 137 30.21 -12.90 11.56
CA ARG A 137 30.55 -14.31 11.64
C ARG A 137 31.00 -14.55 13.08
N HIS A 138 30.31 -15.44 13.78
CA HIS A 138 30.72 -15.91 15.09
C HIS A 138 32.06 -16.64 14.88
N VAL A 139 33.15 -16.07 15.40
CA VAL A 139 34.44 -16.77 15.46
C VAL A 139 34.33 -17.72 16.66
N ALA A 140 34.39 -19.02 16.39
CA ALA A 140 34.48 -20.03 17.42
C ALA A 140 35.90 -19.99 17.98
N ASP A 141 36.07 -19.53 19.22
CA ASP A 141 37.36 -19.57 19.91
C ASP A 141 37.59 -20.94 20.55
N ALA A 142 38.73 -21.52 20.21
CA ALA A 142 39.20 -22.83 20.62
C ALA A 142 39.68 -22.83 22.08
N GLN A 143 39.24 -23.83 22.84
CA GLN A 143 39.75 -24.14 24.17
C GLN A 143 41.23 -24.54 24.10
N THR A 144 42.10 -23.72 24.68
CA THR A 144 43.46 -24.13 25.08
C THR A 144 43.53 -24.14 26.60
N GLN A 145 43.68 -25.33 27.17
CA GLN A 145 43.93 -25.57 28.59
C GLN A 145 45.31 -25.00 28.96
N ASN A 146 45.38 -24.20 30.02
CA ASN A 146 46.62 -23.69 30.58
C ASN A 146 46.93 -24.44 31.88
N SER A 147 47.97 -25.28 31.86
CA SER A 147 48.53 -25.97 33.02
C SER A 147 49.53 -25.05 33.70
N ILE A 148 49.23 -24.59 34.91
CA ILE A 148 50.12 -23.73 35.71
C ILE A 148 50.80 -24.59 36.79
N TYR A 149 52.11 -24.76 36.65
CA TYR A 149 53.01 -25.04 37.77
C TYR A 149 53.17 -23.76 38.61
N ARG A 150 53.08 -23.85 39.94
CA ARG A 150 53.81 -22.96 40.85
C ARG A 150 54.29 -23.70 42.09
N LEU A 151 55.55 -23.40 42.39
CA LEU A 151 56.40 -23.83 43.50
C LEU A 151 55.85 -23.40 44.86
N SER A 152 56.11 -24.21 45.88
CA SER A 152 56.52 -23.80 47.23
C SER A 152 57.41 -24.91 47.79
#